data_AF-A0A443S7B3-F1
#
_entry.id   AF-A0A443S7B3-F1
#
_cell.length_a   1.000
_cell.length_b   1.000
_cell.length_c   1.000
_cell.angle_alpha   90.00
_cell.angle_beta   90.00
_cell.angle_gamma   90.00
#
_symmetry.space_group_name_H-M   'P 1'
#
loop_
_entity.id
_entity.type
_entity.pdbx_description
1 polymer ?
#
loop_
_entity_poly.entity_id
_entity_poly.type
_entity_poly.pdbx_seq_one_letter_code
_entity_poly.pdbx_strand_id
1 'polypeptide(L)'
;MFRVCCILLCVVILFCDHNVISVDVQMRGDVIIGAIFPVKNEEKSEYDTRNYHKFGIQYLETFFYAIDKVNKLNMIPGVKFGGHSLDNLDVSKDETLLTQFTKIRDEKEERGKQMFLGIIDGSGGNASTSIKTKLTKLNIPTLIVPTDYRLFTDKSEYDMAARAFTSTLTDYDPIIAILKKMNINKVQIIVTHTEEYRPILDYLVENGIQTEKIYQMLSPGTEDCEKAVDGIIAHKSIRTILLSNQIVDGCIFETMNKKLPKNDFQWISDHPINVKQLNDFESTVKGLIYPNFPPILTMLRSNEMPEYESFINYSKTLKPTNNKRNIWFREFFEEEFKCYSGRWNKSETRIMCGDGIRFQFNEMSGYYETIFNGIYAYVYAFKNAWLHKCGETLGICKELREMDGKQFFNNYLLKVNFTDITGNETFRFYKKERSNSVDIKRFEYSLGKYQSRTIGRWQNSQLLYFREKPCPESASLHCNPLCSNGYFQVRKADDDCCWSCKKCASNEYVVNETECKACEEGKVPNKDATNCIPMDFS
;
A
#
# COMPACT_ATOMS: atom_id res chain seq x y z
N MET A 1 -51.99 -9.65 -57.18
CA MET A 1 -50.52 -9.55 -57.02
C MET A 1 -50.18 -8.51 -55.94
N PHE A 2 -50.61 -8.73 -54.68
CA PHE A 2 -50.28 -7.87 -53.52
C PHE A 2 -50.63 -8.65 -52.24
N ARG A 3 -49.81 -9.64 -51.84
CA ARG A 3 -49.89 -10.27 -50.50
C ARG A 3 -48.71 -11.20 -50.16
N VAL A 4 -47.48 -10.84 -50.55
CA VAL A 4 -46.28 -11.64 -50.19
C VAL A 4 -45.14 -10.80 -49.57
N CYS A 5 -45.25 -9.47 -49.48
CA CYS A 5 -44.12 -8.64 -49.03
C CYS A 5 -44.04 -8.35 -47.51
N CYS A 6 -45.04 -8.71 -46.70
CA CYS A 6 -45.02 -8.38 -45.25
C CYS A 6 -44.54 -9.49 -44.31
N ILE A 7 -44.30 -10.72 -44.79
CA ILE A 7 -43.89 -11.83 -43.91
C ILE A 7 -42.36 -11.98 -43.82
N LEU A 8 -41.61 -11.48 -44.81
CA LEU A 8 -40.14 -11.55 -44.76
C LEU A 8 -39.48 -10.47 -43.87
N LEU A 9 -40.17 -9.37 -43.55
CA LEU A 9 -39.59 -8.32 -42.69
C LEU A 9 -39.74 -8.61 -41.18
N CYS A 10 -40.64 -9.51 -40.78
CA CYS A 10 -40.87 -9.83 -39.36
C CYS A 10 -40.00 -10.98 -38.83
N VAL A 11 -39.36 -11.78 -39.70
CA VAL A 11 -38.51 -12.91 -39.26
C VAL A 11 -37.05 -12.49 -39.01
N VAL A 12 -36.62 -11.33 -39.52
CA VAL A 12 -35.26 -10.80 -39.27
C VAL A 12 -35.13 -10.15 -37.88
N ILE A 13 -36.23 -9.86 -37.18
CA ILE A 13 -36.19 -9.25 -35.84
C ILE A 13 -36.09 -10.32 -34.72
N LEU A 14 -36.24 -11.61 -35.03
CA LEU A 14 -36.16 -12.71 -34.06
C LEU A 14 -34.80 -13.45 -34.03
N PHE A 15 -33.83 -12.99 -34.82
CA PHE A 15 -32.42 -13.41 -34.73
C PHE A 15 -31.51 -12.19 -34.55
N CYS A 16 -31.84 -11.29 -33.62
CA CYS A 16 -30.77 -10.63 -32.89
C CYS A 16 -30.23 -11.68 -31.92
N ASP A 17 -29.18 -12.38 -32.37
CA ASP A 17 -28.25 -13.01 -31.46
C ASP A 17 -28.01 -12.07 -30.28
N HIS A 18 -27.90 -12.66 -29.09
CA HIS A 18 -27.25 -12.02 -27.95
C HIS A 18 -25.77 -11.75 -28.30
N ASN A 19 -25.52 -10.88 -29.28
CA ASN A 19 -24.29 -10.14 -29.37
C ASN A 19 -24.31 -9.22 -28.17
N VAL A 20 -23.66 -9.68 -27.09
CA VAL A 20 -23.09 -8.78 -26.11
C VAL A 20 -22.32 -7.76 -26.93
N ILE A 21 -22.87 -6.55 -27.06
CA ILE A 21 -22.11 -5.42 -27.59
C ILE A 21 -20.88 -5.37 -26.70
N SER A 22 -19.70 -5.72 -27.22
CA SER A 22 -18.46 -5.58 -26.48
C SER A 22 -18.29 -4.08 -26.22
N VAL A 23 -18.45 -3.67 -24.97
CA VAL A 23 -18.38 -2.28 -24.53
C VAL A 23 -16.93 -2.03 -24.09
N ASP A 24 -16.06 -1.63 -25.01
CA ASP A 24 -14.64 -1.32 -24.74
C ASP A 24 -14.35 0.19 -24.81
N VAL A 25 -13.40 0.66 -24.00
CA VAL A 25 -13.03 2.08 -23.95
C VAL A 25 -11.69 2.31 -24.65
N GLN A 26 -11.70 3.09 -25.74
CA GLN A 26 -10.51 3.37 -26.54
C GLN A 26 -10.13 4.85 -26.57
N MET A 27 -8.82 5.10 -26.44
CA MET A 27 -8.14 6.35 -26.75
C MET A 27 -7.13 6.09 -27.88
N ARG A 28 -7.29 6.78 -29.01
CA ARG A 28 -6.41 6.60 -30.18
C ARG A 28 -4.98 7.08 -29.90
N GLY A 29 -4.02 6.27 -30.33
CA GLY A 29 -2.58 6.57 -30.37
C GLY A 29 -1.85 5.64 -31.33
N ASP A 30 -0.58 5.95 -31.60
CA ASP A 30 0.35 5.11 -32.37
C ASP A 30 0.80 3.89 -31.56
N VAL A 31 0.82 4.03 -30.23
CA VAL A 31 1.21 3.00 -29.27
C VAL A 31 0.09 2.84 -28.24
N ILE A 32 -0.42 1.63 -28.06
CA ILE A 32 -1.55 1.30 -27.19
C ILE A 32 -1.05 0.58 -25.94
N ILE A 33 -1.49 1.08 -24.79
CA ILE A 33 -1.43 0.39 -23.51
C ILE A 33 -2.83 -0.15 -23.22
N GLY A 34 -2.93 -1.42 -22.85
CA GLY A 34 -4.18 -2.04 -22.44
C GLY A 34 -4.46 -1.85 -20.95
N ALA A 35 -5.71 -1.99 -20.54
CA ALA A 35 -6.10 -2.05 -19.14
C ALA A 35 -7.28 -3.01 -18.91
N ILE A 36 -7.32 -3.62 -17.73
CA ILE A 36 -8.46 -4.41 -17.26
C ILE A 36 -8.77 -3.97 -15.84
N PHE A 37 -9.97 -3.43 -15.60
CA PHE A 37 -10.40 -2.90 -14.29
C PHE A 37 -11.79 -3.40 -13.89
N PRO A 38 -12.12 -3.47 -12.59
CA PRO A 38 -13.44 -3.81 -12.08
C PRO A 38 -14.33 -2.59 -12.13
N VAL A 39 -14.83 -2.24 -13.31
CA VAL A 39 -15.72 -1.09 -13.51
C VAL A 39 -17.14 -1.43 -13.09
N LYS A 40 -17.58 -2.68 -13.29
CA LYS A 40 -18.90 -3.19 -12.91
C LYS A 40 -18.83 -3.98 -11.59
N ASN A 41 -19.93 -3.97 -10.84
CA ASN A 41 -20.08 -4.80 -9.65
C ASN A 41 -20.53 -6.23 -10.02
N GLU A 42 -19.96 -7.26 -9.38
CA GLU A 42 -20.25 -8.68 -9.62
C GLU A 42 -21.70 -9.05 -9.29
N GLU A 43 -22.19 -8.64 -8.13
CA GLU A 43 -23.54 -8.90 -7.66
C GLU A 43 -24.09 -7.70 -6.90
N LYS A 44 -25.41 -7.45 -7.06
CA LYS A 44 -26.11 -6.49 -6.21
C LYS A 44 -26.39 -7.16 -4.89
N SER A 45 -25.79 -6.65 -3.81
CA SER A 45 -26.14 -7.09 -2.46
C SER A 45 -27.30 -6.25 -1.92
N GLU A 46 -27.90 -6.68 -0.80
CA GLU A 46 -28.87 -5.87 -0.06
C GLU A 46 -28.27 -4.51 0.37
N TYR A 47 -26.95 -4.46 0.57
CA TYR A 47 -26.21 -3.28 1.04
C TYR A 47 -25.62 -2.43 -0.09
N ASP A 48 -25.35 -2.98 -1.26
CA ASP A 48 -24.89 -2.25 -2.45
C ASP A 48 -25.63 -2.70 -3.71
N THR A 49 -26.54 -1.85 -4.17
CA THR A 49 -27.39 -2.08 -5.35
C THR A 49 -26.83 -1.43 -6.62
N ARG A 50 -25.65 -0.81 -6.55
CA ARG A 50 -25.04 -0.10 -7.67
C ARG A 50 -24.53 -1.06 -8.74
N ASN A 51 -24.66 -0.67 -10.00
CA ASN A 51 -24.11 -1.41 -11.13
C ASN A 51 -22.62 -1.13 -11.32
N TYR A 52 -22.15 0.05 -10.92
CA TYR A 52 -20.78 0.49 -11.16
C TYR A 52 -19.97 0.62 -9.88
N HIS A 53 -18.74 0.10 -9.93
CA HIS A 53 -17.77 0.19 -8.85
C HIS A 53 -17.02 1.53 -8.93
N LYS A 54 -17.19 2.38 -7.91
CA LYS A 54 -16.61 3.73 -7.86
C LYS A 54 -15.09 3.73 -8.04
N PHE A 55 -14.39 2.79 -7.41
CA PHE A 55 -12.93 2.65 -7.58
C PHE A 55 -12.56 2.14 -8.97
N GLY A 56 -13.40 1.33 -9.62
CA GLY A 56 -13.19 0.93 -11.01
C GLY A 56 -13.21 2.11 -11.97
N ILE A 57 -14.20 2.99 -11.81
CA ILE A 57 -14.27 4.26 -12.55
C ILE A 57 -13.05 5.14 -12.24
N GLN A 58 -12.61 5.21 -10.97
CA GLN A 58 -11.39 5.92 -10.59
C GLN A 58 -10.15 5.36 -11.28
N TYR A 59 -9.96 4.04 -11.31
CA TYR A 59 -8.82 3.40 -11.96
C TYR A 59 -8.78 3.71 -13.45
N LEU A 60 -9.94 3.62 -14.10
CA LEU A 60 -10.09 3.92 -15.52
C LEU A 60 -9.77 5.39 -15.84
N GLU A 61 -10.29 6.32 -15.03
CA GLU A 61 -9.98 7.75 -15.20
C GLU A 61 -8.51 8.06 -14.90
N THR A 62 -7.92 7.39 -13.90
CA THR A 62 -6.49 7.50 -13.58
C THR A 62 -5.63 7.04 -14.75
N PHE A 63 -5.99 5.90 -15.34
CA PHE A 63 -5.32 5.32 -16.50
C PHE A 63 -5.30 6.28 -17.69
N PHE A 64 -6.46 6.81 -18.10
CA PHE A 64 -6.50 7.75 -19.23
C PHE A 64 -5.84 9.10 -18.92
N TYR A 65 -5.98 9.59 -17.69
CA TYR A 65 -5.33 10.81 -17.27
C TYR A 65 -3.79 10.68 -17.27
N ALA A 66 -3.25 9.54 -16.84
CA ALA A 66 -1.83 9.25 -16.92
C ALA A 66 -1.35 9.21 -18.39
N ILE A 67 -2.13 8.63 -19.30
CA ILE A 67 -1.84 8.66 -20.75
C ILE A 67 -1.85 10.09 -21.30
N ASP A 68 -2.82 10.93 -20.90
CA ASP A 68 -2.85 12.34 -21.28
C ASP A 68 -1.60 13.09 -20.81
N LYS A 69 -1.10 12.77 -19.60
CA LYS A 69 0.11 13.37 -19.03
C LYS A 69 1.37 12.98 -19.80
N VAL A 70 1.59 11.69 -20.07
CA VAL A 70 2.79 11.25 -20.81
C VAL A 70 2.80 11.80 -22.25
N ASN A 71 1.63 11.95 -22.87
CA ASN A 71 1.52 12.61 -24.17
C ASN A 71 1.88 14.11 -24.12
N LYS A 72 1.52 14.81 -23.04
CA LYS A 72 1.93 16.21 -22.83
C LYS A 72 3.44 16.35 -22.59
N LEU A 73 4.05 15.37 -21.93
CA LEU A 73 5.51 15.33 -21.74
C LEU A 73 6.26 15.10 -23.07
N ASN A 74 5.59 14.57 -24.09
CA ASN A 74 6.15 14.31 -25.43
C ASN A 74 7.52 13.62 -25.37
N MET A 75 7.62 12.58 -24.54
CA MET A 75 8.88 11.90 -24.22
C MET A 75 9.53 11.20 -25.42
N ILE A 76 8.75 10.90 -26.46
CA ILE A 76 9.21 10.34 -27.73
C ILE A 76 8.62 11.19 -28.88
N PRO A 77 9.45 11.91 -29.64
CA PRO A 77 8.97 12.75 -30.74
C PRO A 77 8.22 11.97 -31.81
N GLY A 78 7.04 12.47 -32.20
CA GLY A 78 6.23 11.86 -33.27
C GLY A 78 5.52 10.57 -32.87
N VAL A 79 5.41 10.28 -31.57
CA VAL A 79 4.67 9.12 -31.04
C VAL A 79 3.62 9.60 -30.04
N LYS A 80 2.35 9.21 -30.29
CA LYS A 80 1.24 9.42 -29.38
C LYS A 80 0.83 8.11 -28.71
N PHE A 81 0.74 8.11 -27.39
CA PHE A 81 0.19 7.00 -26.63
C PHE A 81 -1.33 7.03 -26.61
N GLY A 82 -1.93 5.86 -26.74
CA GLY A 82 -3.35 5.60 -26.60
C GLY A 82 -3.60 4.52 -25.55
N GLY A 83 -4.87 4.29 -25.26
CA GLY A 83 -5.33 3.36 -24.23
C GLY A 83 -6.48 2.51 -24.74
N HIS A 84 -6.54 1.25 -24.31
CA HIS A 84 -7.68 0.37 -24.56
C HIS A 84 -8.03 -0.34 -23.25
N SER A 85 -9.22 -0.11 -22.70
CA SER A 85 -9.65 -0.73 -21.45
C SER A 85 -10.84 -1.65 -21.61
N LEU A 86 -10.79 -2.79 -20.91
CA LEU A 86 -11.90 -3.73 -20.74
C LEU A 86 -12.34 -3.78 -19.27
N ASP A 87 -13.57 -4.21 -19.03
CA ASP A 87 -14.07 -4.56 -17.70
C ASP A 87 -13.73 -6.02 -17.36
N ASN A 88 -13.29 -6.29 -16.11
CA ASN A 88 -12.87 -7.63 -15.72
C ASN A 88 -14.01 -8.66 -15.75
N LEU A 89 -15.26 -8.26 -15.49
CA LEU A 89 -16.40 -9.17 -15.49
C LEU A 89 -16.80 -9.56 -16.90
N ASP A 90 -16.71 -8.60 -17.83
CA ASP A 90 -16.92 -8.89 -19.25
C ASP A 90 -15.86 -9.88 -19.75
N VAL A 91 -14.59 -9.68 -19.42
CA VAL A 91 -13.50 -10.62 -19.78
C VAL A 91 -13.69 -12.00 -19.14
N SER A 92 -14.22 -12.04 -17.91
CA SER A 92 -14.49 -13.32 -17.23
C SER A 92 -15.65 -14.09 -17.83
N LYS A 93 -16.64 -13.39 -18.37
CA LYS A 93 -17.78 -13.98 -19.09
C LYS A 93 -17.41 -14.40 -20.50
N ASP A 94 -16.57 -13.62 -21.16
CA ASP A 94 -16.10 -13.86 -22.52
C ASP A 94 -14.60 -13.55 -22.64
N GLU A 95 -13.78 -14.60 -22.49
CA GLU A 95 -12.33 -14.48 -22.64
C GLU A 95 -11.91 -14.07 -24.07
N THR A 96 -12.79 -14.22 -25.08
CA THR A 96 -12.47 -13.84 -26.45
C THR A 96 -12.28 -12.33 -26.59
N LEU A 97 -12.76 -11.52 -25.64
CA LEU A 97 -12.49 -10.08 -25.60
C LEU A 97 -10.99 -9.76 -25.54
N LEU A 98 -10.16 -10.65 -24.97
CA LEU A 98 -8.70 -10.48 -24.98
C LEU A 98 -8.09 -10.53 -26.39
N THR A 99 -8.81 -11.07 -27.38
CA THR A 99 -8.36 -11.08 -28.79
C THR A 99 -8.26 -9.68 -29.37
N GLN A 100 -8.97 -8.70 -28.80
CA GLN A 100 -8.84 -7.30 -29.20
C GLN A 100 -7.41 -6.79 -28.99
N PHE A 101 -6.74 -7.19 -27.90
CA PHE A 101 -5.35 -6.85 -27.65
C PHE A 101 -4.39 -7.61 -28.56
N THR A 102 -4.60 -8.91 -28.76
CA THR A 102 -3.72 -9.72 -29.62
C THR A 102 -3.81 -9.27 -31.07
N LYS A 103 -4.99 -8.84 -31.55
CA LYS A 103 -5.14 -8.28 -32.89
C LYS A 103 -4.28 -7.04 -33.10
N ILE A 104 -4.28 -6.10 -32.14
CA ILE A 104 -3.41 -4.90 -32.22
C ILE A 104 -1.93 -5.33 -32.20
N ARG A 105 -1.57 -6.29 -31.34
CA ARG A 105 -0.21 -6.81 -31.25
C ARG A 105 0.23 -7.48 -32.57
N ASP A 106 -0.63 -8.25 -33.21
CA ASP A 106 -0.27 -9.08 -34.37
C ASP A 106 -0.27 -8.25 -35.67
N GLU A 107 -1.01 -7.14 -35.74
CA GLU A 107 -0.98 -6.17 -36.86
C GLU A 107 0.21 -5.18 -36.80
N LYS A 108 1.15 -5.34 -35.84
CA LYS A 108 2.21 -4.35 -35.53
C LYS A 108 3.21 -4.10 -36.68
N GLU A 109 3.36 -5.06 -37.59
CA GLU A 109 4.35 -5.04 -38.68
C GLU A 109 3.99 -4.07 -39.81
N GLU A 110 2.71 -3.71 -39.94
CA GLU A 110 2.25 -2.80 -40.97
C GLU A 110 2.52 -1.32 -40.61
N ARG A 111 3.10 -0.57 -41.56
CA ARG A 111 3.36 0.86 -41.37
C ARG A 111 2.03 1.62 -41.23
N GLY A 112 1.90 2.41 -40.16
CA GLY A 112 0.67 3.17 -39.86
C GLY A 112 -0.32 2.41 -38.97
N LYS A 113 -0.07 1.13 -38.66
CA LYS A 113 -0.80 0.41 -37.61
C LYS A 113 -0.25 0.72 -36.23
N GLN A 114 -1.12 0.52 -35.25
CA GLN A 114 -0.84 0.72 -33.83
C GLN A 114 0.09 -0.37 -33.31
N MET A 115 0.98 -0.02 -32.38
CA MET A 115 1.79 -0.99 -31.64
C MET A 115 1.17 -1.24 -30.27
N PHE A 116 1.20 -2.47 -29.76
CA PHE A 116 0.69 -2.81 -28.42
C PHE A 116 1.84 -3.12 -27.44
N LEU A 117 1.82 -2.51 -26.25
CA LEU A 117 2.89 -2.69 -25.25
C LEU A 117 2.61 -3.76 -24.20
N GLY A 118 1.37 -3.88 -23.76
CA GLY A 118 1.01 -4.68 -22.58
C GLY A 118 -0.22 -4.14 -21.87
N ILE A 119 -0.54 -4.73 -20.72
CA ILE A 119 -1.76 -4.45 -19.95
C ILE A 119 -1.42 -3.95 -18.54
N ILE A 120 -2.17 -2.96 -18.06
CA ILE A 120 -2.33 -2.66 -16.63
C ILE A 120 -3.49 -3.51 -16.10
N ASP A 121 -3.19 -4.53 -15.31
CA ASP A 121 -4.21 -5.44 -14.77
C ASP A 121 -4.55 -5.06 -13.34
N GLY A 122 -5.73 -4.47 -13.17
CA GLY A 122 -6.35 -4.26 -11.88
C GLY A 122 -7.58 -5.15 -11.71
N SER A 123 -7.60 -6.38 -12.25
CA SER A 123 -8.70 -7.31 -12.02
C SER A 123 -8.69 -7.84 -10.57
N GLY A 124 -9.83 -7.70 -9.89
CA GLY A 124 -10.06 -8.22 -8.54
C GLY A 124 -10.93 -9.48 -8.53
N GLY A 125 -11.12 -10.05 -7.34
CA GLY A 125 -12.04 -11.17 -7.12
C GLY A 125 -11.65 -12.47 -7.83
N ASN A 126 -12.65 -13.32 -8.07
CA ASN A 126 -12.47 -14.66 -8.67
C ASN A 126 -11.95 -14.61 -10.11
N ALA A 127 -12.20 -13.50 -10.80
CA ALA A 127 -11.75 -13.23 -12.17
C ALA A 127 -10.22 -13.13 -12.29
N SER A 128 -9.55 -12.61 -11.27
CA SER A 128 -8.17 -12.14 -11.33
C SER A 128 -7.18 -13.23 -11.76
N THR A 129 -7.25 -14.41 -11.13
CA THR A 129 -6.35 -15.54 -11.41
C THR A 129 -6.54 -16.06 -12.84
N SER A 130 -7.77 -16.15 -13.32
CA SER A 130 -8.06 -16.62 -14.68
C SER A 130 -7.49 -15.66 -15.73
N ILE A 131 -7.76 -14.36 -15.55
CA ILE A 131 -7.28 -13.30 -16.45
C ILE A 131 -5.74 -13.30 -16.51
N LYS A 132 -5.05 -13.25 -15.38
CA LYS A 132 -3.57 -13.26 -15.31
C LYS A 132 -2.96 -14.50 -15.98
N THR A 133 -3.56 -15.67 -15.73
CA THR A 133 -3.14 -16.93 -16.35
C THR A 133 -3.29 -16.86 -17.87
N LYS A 134 -4.40 -16.31 -18.36
CA LYS A 134 -4.67 -16.20 -19.80
C LYS A 134 -3.73 -15.19 -20.48
N LEU A 135 -3.52 -14.02 -19.88
CA LEU A 135 -2.57 -13.02 -20.38
C LEU A 135 -1.14 -13.58 -20.48
N THR A 136 -0.73 -14.38 -19.50
CA THR A 136 0.56 -15.07 -19.51
C THR A 136 0.67 -16.04 -20.68
N LYS A 137 -0.36 -16.88 -20.91
CA LYS A 137 -0.41 -17.79 -22.06
C LYS A 137 -0.37 -17.06 -23.40
N LEU A 138 -0.94 -15.86 -23.45
CA LEU A 138 -0.91 -15.00 -24.64
C LEU A 138 0.41 -14.25 -24.79
N ASN A 139 1.41 -14.42 -23.92
CA ASN A 139 2.66 -13.66 -23.92
C ASN A 139 2.44 -12.13 -23.90
N ILE A 140 1.45 -11.67 -23.14
CA ILE A 140 1.16 -10.24 -22.98
C ILE A 140 1.90 -9.72 -21.75
N PRO A 141 2.84 -8.76 -21.90
CA PRO A 141 3.43 -8.04 -20.78
C PRO A 141 2.33 -7.44 -19.90
N THR A 142 2.35 -7.74 -18.61
CA THR A 142 1.29 -7.35 -17.68
C THR A 142 1.89 -6.69 -16.44
N LEU A 143 1.38 -5.52 -16.07
CA LEU A 143 1.68 -4.86 -14.80
C LEU A 143 0.44 -4.93 -13.92
N ILE A 144 0.54 -5.69 -12.82
CA ILE A 144 -0.53 -5.87 -11.86
C ILE A 144 -0.57 -4.64 -10.94
N VAL A 145 -1.78 -4.14 -10.71
CA VAL A 145 -2.09 -3.10 -9.74
C VAL A 145 -3.08 -3.63 -8.70
N PRO A 146 -3.02 -3.17 -7.44
CA PRO A 146 -3.91 -3.66 -6.40
C PRO A 146 -5.34 -3.13 -6.60
N THR A 147 -6.31 -3.91 -6.12
CA THR A 147 -7.74 -3.68 -6.39
C THR A 147 -8.58 -3.58 -5.13
N ASP A 148 -8.03 -3.97 -3.98
CA ASP A 148 -8.67 -4.05 -2.67
C ASP A 148 -7.67 -3.57 -1.60
N TYR A 149 -8.15 -3.11 -0.45
CA TYR A 149 -7.37 -2.67 0.72
C TYR A 149 -6.76 -3.82 1.53
N ARG A 150 -7.12 -5.07 1.21
CA ARG A 150 -6.61 -6.27 1.89
C ARG A 150 -5.11 -6.50 1.64
N LEU A 151 -4.46 -7.13 2.62
CA LEU A 151 -3.05 -7.53 2.57
C LEU A 151 -2.79 -8.34 1.30
N PHE A 152 -2.00 -7.80 0.38
CA PHE A 152 -1.62 -8.51 -0.83
C PHE A 152 -0.48 -9.48 -0.50
N THR A 153 -0.80 -10.76 -0.29
CA THR A 153 0.14 -11.82 0.09
C THR A 153 0.27 -12.92 -0.96
N ASP A 154 -0.28 -12.71 -2.15
CA ASP A 154 -0.23 -13.67 -3.25
C ASP A 154 1.21 -13.86 -3.74
N LYS A 155 1.75 -15.07 -3.51
CA LYS A 155 3.10 -15.49 -3.96
C LYS A 155 3.13 -15.96 -5.42
N SER A 156 1.99 -15.98 -6.13
CA SER A 156 1.93 -16.48 -7.51
C SER A 156 2.85 -15.68 -8.42
N GLU A 157 3.71 -16.37 -9.15
CA GLU A 157 4.56 -15.77 -10.17
C GLU A 157 4.02 -16.11 -11.57
N TYR A 158 3.90 -15.08 -12.40
CA TYR A 158 3.50 -15.22 -13.78
C TYR A 158 4.67 -14.78 -14.68
N ASP A 159 5.01 -15.58 -15.68
CA ASP A 159 6.21 -15.36 -16.52
C ASP A 159 6.24 -13.98 -17.18
N MET A 160 5.08 -13.47 -17.56
CA MET A 160 4.88 -12.20 -18.27
C MET A 160 4.23 -11.12 -17.41
N ALA A 161 4.20 -11.28 -16.09
CA ALA A 161 3.65 -10.27 -15.18
C ALA A 161 4.66 -9.75 -14.16
N ALA A 162 4.50 -8.49 -13.80
CA ALA A 162 5.17 -7.85 -12.67
C ALA A 162 4.17 -6.99 -11.89
N ARG A 163 4.45 -6.70 -10.63
CA ARG A 163 3.63 -5.84 -9.77
C ARG A 163 4.18 -4.43 -9.78
N ALA A 164 3.36 -3.43 -10.08
CA ALA A 164 3.77 -2.02 -10.00
C ALA A 164 3.77 -1.47 -8.57
N PHE A 165 3.54 -2.34 -7.57
CA PHE A 165 3.50 -2.09 -6.13
C PHE A 165 4.28 -3.19 -5.40
N THR A 166 4.52 -3.01 -4.11
CA THR A 166 5.10 -4.03 -3.23
C THR A 166 4.03 -4.96 -2.68
N SER A 167 4.30 -6.26 -2.60
CA SER A 167 3.47 -7.15 -1.80
C SER A 167 3.67 -6.90 -0.30
N THR A 168 2.69 -7.29 0.50
CA THR A 168 2.79 -7.20 1.97
C THR A 168 3.97 -8.03 2.48
N LEU A 169 4.25 -9.17 1.84
CA LEU A 169 5.40 -10.01 2.20
C LEU A 169 6.73 -9.28 1.95
N THR A 170 6.84 -8.58 0.81
CA THR A 170 8.01 -7.75 0.47
C THR A 170 8.18 -6.55 1.43
N ASP A 171 7.08 -6.02 1.96
CA ASP A 171 7.12 -4.97 3.00
C ASP A 171 7.51 -5.51 4.38
N TYR A 172 7.45 -6.83 4.61
CA TYR A 172 7.98 -7.48 5.80
C TYR A 172 9.48 -7.81 5.72
N ASP A 173 10.10 -7.81 4.54
CA ASP A 173 11.55 -7.99 4.38
C ASP A 173 12.39 -7.06 5.29
N PRO A 174 12.15 -5.73 5.34
CA PRO A 174 12.89 -4.86 6.25
C PRO A 174 12.68 -5.22 7.72
N ILE A 175 11.48 -5.63 8.12
CA ILE A 175 11.18 -6.05 9.50
C ILE A 175 11.99 -7.30 9.86
N ILE A 176 11.98 -8.31 8.99
CA ILE A 176 12.75 -9.54 9.14
C ILE A 176 14.25 -9.23 9.20
N ALA A 177 14.74 -8.33 8.36
CA ALA A 177 16.13 -7.91 8.37
C ALA A 177 16.53 -7.19 9.67
N ILE A 178 15.66 -6.33 10.21
CA ILE A 178 15.85 -5.66 11.50
C ILE A 178 15.94 -6.70 12.62
N LEU A 179 14.95 -7.60 12.71
CA LEU A 179 14.89 -8.67 13.72
C LEU A 179 16.16 -9.53 13.69
N LYS A 180 16.55 -10.02 12.50
CA LYS A 180 17.79 -10.79 12.30
C LYS A 180 19.03 -10.01 12.71
N LYS A 181 19.11 -8.73 12.35
CA LYS A 181 20.25 -7.87 12.70
C LYS A 181 20.35 -7.63 14.21
N MET A 182 19.22 -7.66 14.92
CA MET A 182 19.12 -7.58 16.37
C MET A 182 19.25 -8.94 17.07
N ASN A 183 19.51 -10.03 16.34
CA ASN A 183 19.53 -11.40 16.84
C ASN A 183 18.22 -11.83 17.53
N ILE A 184 17.09 -11.26 17.12
CA ILE A 184 15.76 -11.62 17.61
C ILE A 184 15.19 -12.68 16.68
N ASN A 185 14.77 -13.82 17.25
CA ASN A 185 14.13 -14.91 16.51
C ASN A 185 12.76 -15.31 17.07
N LYS A 186 12.30 -14.66 18.15
CA LYS A 186 11.00 -14.89 18.78
C LYS A 186 10.32 -13.56 19.06
N VAL A 187 9.04 -13.47 18.70
CA VAL A 187 8.23 -12.27 18.89
C VAL A 187 6.85 -12.62 19.43
N GLN A 188 6.25 -11.66 20.12
CA GLN A 188 4.82 -11.57 20.32
C GLN A 188 4.25 -10.62 19.25
N ILE A 189 3.05 -10.87 18.71
CA ILE A 189 2.47 -10.03 17.65
C ILE A 189 1.04 -9.60 17.97
N ILE A 190 0.69 -8.36 17.61
CA ILE A 190 -0.67 -7.83 17.69
C ILE A 190 -1.20 -7.61 16.27
N VAL A 191 -2.32 -8.26 15.93
CA VAL A 191 -2.91 -8.26 14.58
C VAL A 191 -4.40 -7.90 14.62
N THR A 192 -4.97 -7.50 13.48
CA THR A 192 -6.42 -7.28 13.35
C THR A 192 -7.20 -8.59 13.27
N HIS A 193 -6.83 -9.45 12.31
CA HIS A 193 -7.45 -10.75 12.05
C HIS A 193 -6.38 -11.81 11.83
N THR A 194 -6.37 -12.85 12.66
CA THR A 194 -5.35 -13.91 12.58
C THR A 194 -5.36 -14.62 11.23
N GLU A 195 -6.54 -14.87 10.67
CA GLU A 195 -6.69 -15.55 9.37
C GLU A 195 -6.15 -14.71 8.21
N GLU A 196 -6.36 -13.38 8.22
CA GLU A 196 -5.83 -12.49 7.19
C GLU A 196 -4.30 -12.34 7.29
N TYR A 197 -3.76 -12.40 8.52
CA TYR A 197 -2.32 -12.34 8.78
C TYR A 197 -1.61 -13.69 8.64
N ARG A 198 -2.34 -14.80 8.46
CA ARG A 198 -1.76 -16.15 8.34
C ARG A 198 -0.60 -16.21 7.34
N PRO A 199 -0.69 -15.65 6.12
CA PRO A 199 0.41 -15.71 5.16
C PRO A 199 1.67 -14.97 5.63
N ILE A 200 1.51 -13.90 6.40
CA ILE A 200 2.60 -13.11 6.98
C ILE A 200 3.25 -13.88 8.14
N LEU A 201 2.43 -14.47 9.01
CA LEU A 201 2.90 -15.32 10.10
C LEU A 201 3.72 -16.50 9.58
N ASP A 202 3.22 -17.18 8.54
CA ASP A 202 3.96 -18.26 7.87
C ASP A 202 5.25 -17.72 7.23
N TYR A 203 5.22 -16.54 6.62
CA TYR A 203 6.40 -15.90 6.03
C TYR A 203 7.48 -15.51 7.06
N LEU A 204 7.08 -15.06 8.25
CA LEU A 204 8.00 -14.83 9.38
C LEU A 204 8.68 -16.14 9.78
N VAL A 205 7.92 -17.23 9.90
CA VAL A 205 8.44 -18.56 10.27
C VAL A 205 9.38 -19.12 9.20
N GLU A 206 9.01 -19.03 7.91
CA GLU A 206 9.85 -19.39 6.76
C GLU A 206 11.21 -18.65 6.80
N ASN A 207 11.23 -17.45 7.37
CA ASN A 207 12.42 -16.62 7.52
C ASN A 207 13.13 -16.75 8.88
N GLY A 208 12.72 -17.70 9.74
CA GLY A 208 13.38 -17.99 11.02
C GLY A 208 12.93 -17.11 12.19
N ILE A 209 11.78 -16.44 12.08
CA ILE A 209 11.16 -15.67 13.16
C ILE A 209 9.93 -16.41 13.68
N GLN A 210 9.98 -16.89 14.92
CA GLN A 210 8.88 -17.58 15.58
C GLN A 210 7.91 -16.58 16.23
N THR A 211 6.61 -16.77 15.99
CA THR A 211 5.56 -16.01 16.68
C THR A 211 5.06 -16.83 17.86
N GLU A 212 5.47 -16.46 19.07
CA GLU A 212 5.18 -17.21 20.30
C GLU A 212 3.76 -16.93 20.83
N LYS A 213 3.26 -15.71 20.60
CA LYS A 213 1.93 -15.30 21.00
C LYS A 213 1.32 -14.31 20.03
N ILE A 214 0.03 -14.52 19.71
CA ILE A 214 -0.76 -13.66 18.83
C ILE A 214 -1.89 -13.04 19.64
N TYR A 215 -2.03 -11.73 19.55
CA TYR A 215 -3.13 -10.96 20.13
C TYR A 215 -3.98 -10.40 18.98
N GLN A 216 -5.22 -10.86 18.88
CA GLN A 216 -6.14 -10.39 17.85
C GLN A 216 -7.06 -9.29 18.40
N MET A 217 -7.12 -8.13 17.73
CA MET A 217 -7.94 -7.00 18.16
C MET A 217 -8.53 -6.23 16.98
N LEU A 218 -9.85 -6.04 16.96
CA LEU A 218 -10.54 -5.34 15.85
C LEU A 218 -10.62 -3.83 16.05
N SER A 219 -10.79 -3.40 17.29
CA SER A 219 -11.04 -2.01 17.65
C SER A 219 -10.44 -1.71 19.01
N PRO A 220 -10.13 -0.43 19.31
CA PRO A 220 -9.65 -0.05 20.63
C PRO A 220 -10.82 -0.15 21.62
N GLY A 221 -10.76 -1.13 22.53
CA GLY A 221 -11.72 -1.31 23.62
C GLY A 221 -10.97 -1.55 24.92
N THR A 222 -11.31 -0.83 25.99
CA THR A 222 -10.54 -0.84 27.24
C THR A 222 -10.29 -2.26 27.76
N GLU A 223 -11.33 -3.10 27.80
CA GLU A 223 -11.22 -4.49 28.26
C GLU A 223 -10.32 -5.35 27.36
N ASP A 224 -10.41 -5.19 26.05
CA ASP A 224 -9.60 -5.95 25.09
C ASP A 224 -8.12 -5.53 25.15
N CYS A 225 -7.85 -4.23 25.28
CA CYS A 225 -6.50 -3.71 25.45
C CYS A 225 -5.91 -4.17 26.79
N GLU A 226 -6.70 -4.22 27.87
CA GLU A 226 -6.29 -4.77 29.16
C GLU A 226 -5.94 -6.26 29.08
N LYS A 227 -6.78 -7.07 28.43
CA LYS A 227 -6.52 -8.51 28.21
C LYS A 227 -5.26 -8.74 27.39
N ALA A 228 -5.07 -7.98 26.31
CA ALA A 228 -3.87 -8.08 25.48
C ALA A 228 -2.61 -7.73 26.28
N VAL A 229 -2.61 -6.60 27.00
CA VAL A 229 -1.48 -6.17 27.83
C VAL A 229 -1.19 -7.14 28.98
N ASP A 230 -2.20 -7.67 29.66
CA ASP A 230 -2.02 -8.72 30.67
C ASP A 230 -1.38 -9.96 30.07
N GLY A 231 -1.82 -10.34 28.87
CA GLY A 231 -1.21 -11.39 28.10
C GLY A 231 0.27 -11.12 27.80
N ILE A 232 0.61 -9.91 27.35
CA ILE A 232 2.00 -9.51 27.01
C ILE A 232 2.89 -9.60 28.26
N ILE A 233 2.41 -9.07 29.39
CA ILE A 233 3.11 -9.09 30.67
C ILE A 233 3.30 -10.53 31.17
N ALA A 234 2.28 -11.39 31.01
CA ALA A 234 2.36 -12.80 31.38
C ALA A 234 3.41 -13.57 30.56
N HIS A 235 3.67 -13.15 29.30
CA HIS A 235 4.66 -13.76 28.40
C HIS A 235 5.96 -12.95 28.29
N LYS A 236 6.34 -12.23 29.35
CA LYS A 236 7.55 -11.35 29.40
C LYS A 236 8.90 -12.04 29.13
N SER A 237 8.95 -13.37 29.02
CA SER A 237 10.16 -14.08 28.57
C SER A 237 10.50 -13.75 27.11
N ILE A 238 9.51 -13.36 26.31
CA ILE A 238 9.70 -12.84 24.94
C ILE A 238 9.51 -11.33 25.00
N ARG A 239 10.60 -10.58 24.86
CA ARG A 239 10.57 -9.12 25.08
C ARG A 239 10.21 -8.30 23.84
N THR A 240 10.22 -8.91 22.67
CA THR A 240 9.94 -8.20 21.42
C THR A 240 8.46 -8.29 21.08
N ILE A 241 7.81 -7.14 20.91
CA ILE A 241 6.42 -7.04 20.44
C ILE A 241 6.41 -6.43 19.04
N LEU A 242 5.83 -7.17 18.09
CA LEU A 242 5.57 -6.73 16.73
C LEU A 242 4.14 -6.16 16.65
N LEU A 243 4.04 -4.89 16.30
CA LEU A 243 2.79 -4.15 16.11
C LEU A 243 2.39 -4.22 14.64
N SER A 244 1.28 -4.89 14.37
CA SER A 244 0.70 -5.04 13.04
C SER A 244 -0.75 -4.58 12.99
N ASN A 245 -1.11 -3.63 13.88
CA ASN A 245 -2.44 -3.10 13.99
C ASN A 245 -2.44 -1.65 14.49
N GLN A 246 -2.24 -0.71 13.55
CA GLN A 246 -2.20 0.73 13.83
C GLN A 246 -3.43 1.25 14.60
N ILE A 247 -4.59 0.60 14.48
CA ILE A 247 -5.85 1.05 15.08
C ILE A 247 -5.81 0.92 16.61
N VAL A 248 -5.06 -0.04 17.15
CA VAL A 248 -5.06 -0.36 18.59
C VAL A 248 -3.78 0.06 19.31
N ASP A 249 -2.73 0.46 18.59
CA ASP A 249 -1.45 0.89 19.16
C ASP A 249 -1.60 1.86 20.33
N GLY A 250 -2.39 2.93 20.15
CA GLY A 250 -2.62 3.94 21.18
C GLY A 250 -3.20 3.36 22.49
N CYS A 251 -4.17 2.44 22.39
CA CYS A 251 -4.77 1.84 23.58
C CYS A 251 -3.83 0.83 24.27
N ILE A 252 -2.99 0.15 23.50
CA ILE A 252 -1.96 -0.77 24.01
C ILE A 252 -0.91 0.01 24.79
N PHE A 253 -0.42 1.12 24.23
CA PHE A 253 0.57 1.97 24.89
C PHE A 253 0.00 2.62 26.15
N GLU A 254 -1.23 3.14 26.11
CA GLU A 254 -1.90 3.71 27.27
C GLU A 254 -2.04 2.69 28.41
N THR A 255 -2.54 1.50 28.07
CA THR A 255 -2.78 0.42 29.05
C THR A 255 -1.45 -0.12 29.61
N MET A 256 -0.43 -0.28 28.76
CA MET A 256 0.91 -0.67 29.18
C MET A 256 1.52 0.38 30.12
N ASN A 257 1.39 1.67 29.81
CA ASN A 257 1.90 2.74 30.67
C ASN A 257 1.23 2.76 32.05
N LYS A 258 -0.06 2.41 32.14
CA LYS A 258 -0.79 2.30 33.41
C LYS A 258 -0.36 1.08 34.24
N LYS A 259 -0.19 -0.08 33.60
CA LYS A 259 0.09 -1.35 34.30
C LYS A 259 1.59 -1.58 34.57
N LEU A 260 2.43 -1.17 33.63
CA LEU A 260 3.89 -1.33 33.67
C LEU A 260 4.61 -0.13 33.03
N PRO A 261 4.55 1.07 33.66
CA PRO A 261 5.15 2.30 33.12
C PRO A 261 6.66 2.19 32.89
N LYS A 262 7.32 1.29 33.61
CA LYS A 262 8.73 0.95 33.45
C LYS A 262 8.85 -0.48 32.92
N ASN A 263 8.67 -0.63 31.61
CA ASN A 263 8.85 -1.88 30.91
C ASN A 263 10.14 -1.83 30.06
N ASP A 264 10.69 -3.01 29.79
CA ASP A 264 11.89 -3.21 28.98
C ASP A 264 11.57 -3.97 27.68
N PHE A 265 10.34 -3.81 27.19
CA PHE A 265 9.88 -4.38 25.94
C PHE A 265 10.48 -3.65 24.73
N GLN A 266 10.86 -4.41 23.71
CA GLN A 266 11.29 -3.87 22.43
C GLN A 266 10.10 -3.84 21.48
N TRP A 267 9.63 -2.64 21.17
CA TRP A 267 8.56 -2.44 20.19
C TRP A 267 9.15 -2.39 18.78
N ILE A 268 8.56 -3.17 17.87
CA ILE A 268 8.80 -3.08 16.43
C ILE A 268 7.44 -2.92 15.76
N SER A 269 7.29 -1.98 14.84
CA SER A 269 6.04 -1.81 14.08
C SER A 269 6.27 -2.06 12.60
N ASP A 270 5.27 -2.66 11.92
CA ASP A 270 5.24 -2.83 10.47
C ASP A 270 4.69 -1.60 9.71
N HIS A 271 4.24 -0.58 10.44
CA HIS A 271 3.61 0.61 9.89
C HIS A 271 4.20 1.90 10.50
N PRO A 272 4.06 3.06 9.84
CA PRO A 272 4.55 4.32 10.38
C PRO A 272 3.77 4.73 11.62
N ILE A 273 4.48 5.20 12.64
CA ILE A 273 3.88 5.66 13.89
C ILE A 273 3.69 7.18 13.85
N ASN A 274 2.48 7.63 14.16
CA ASN A 274 2.19 9.05 14.32
C ASN A 274 2.69 9.51 15.70
N VAL A 275 3.84 10.19 15.73
CA VAL A 275 4.46 10.66 16.98
C VAL A 275 3.51 11.51 17.84
N LYS A 276 2.56 12.23 17.23
CA LYS A 276 1.57 13.02 18.00
C LYS A 276 0.62 12.15 18.83
N GLN A 277 0.40 10.90 18.43
CA GLN A 277 -0.41 9.93 19.18
C GLN A 277 0.36 9.29 20.34
N LEU A 278 1.67 9.53 20.44
CA LEU A 278 2.52 8.99 21.51
C LEU A 278 2.68 9.93 22.71
N ASN A 279 2.09 11.13 22.65
CA ASN A 279 2.13 12.08 23.75
C ASN A 279 1.62 11.42 25.05
N ASP A 280 2.30 11.66 26.17
CA ASP A 280 2.05 11.09 27.50
C ASP A 280 2.51 9.63 27.71
N PHE A 281 2.95 8.93 26.66
CA PHE A 281 3.43 7.55 26.71
C PHE A 281 4.85 7.38 26.15
N GLU A 282 5.59 8.47 25.96
CA GLU A 282 6.86 8.46 25.24
C GLU A 282 7.93 7.61 25.93
N SER A 283 7.90 7.53 27.26
CA SER A 283 8.78 6.64 28.03
C SER A 283 8.47 5.17 27.79
N THR A 284 7.20 4.81 27.62
CA THR A 284 6.72 3.44 27.39
C THR A 284 7.11 2.93 26.01
N VAL A 285 7.09 3.81 25.00
CA VAL A 285 7.38 3.46 23.58
C VAL A 285 8.79 3.85 23.14
N LYS A 286 9.64 4.30 24.08
CA LYS A 286 11.03 4.66 23.81
C LYS A 286 11.78 3.46 23.23
N GLY A 287 12.48 3.69 22.12
CA GLY A 287 13.20 2.65 21.40
C GLY A 287 12.36 1.90 20.36
N LEU A 288 11.09 2.27 20.15
CA LEU A 288 10.26 1.74 19.06
C LEU A 288 10.94 1.91 17.70
N ILE A 289 11.13 0.78 17.00
CA ILE A 289 11.75 0.74 15.66
C ILE A 289 10.67 0.45 14.62
N TYR A 290 10.66 1.20 13.53
CA TYR A 290 9.73 0.97 12.43
C TYR A 290 10.32 1.43 11.09
N PRO A 291 10.05 0.73 9.98
CA PRO A 291 10.25 1.26 8.65
C PRO A 291 9.28 2.41 8.44
N ASN A 292 9.78 3.56 7.97
CA ASN A 292 8.95 4.70 7.64
C ASN A 292 8.29 4.49 6.28
N PHE A 293 7.49 3.42 6.18
CA PHE A 293 6.67 3.20 5.01
C PHE A 293 5.80 4.41 4.81
N PRO A 294 5.77 4.93 3.59
CA PRO A 294 4.94 6.07 3.35
C PRO A 294 3.50 5.51 3.34
N PRO A 295 2.56 6.09 4.12
CA PRO A 295 1.42 5.35 4.65
C PRO A 295 0.64 4.56 3.59
N ILE A 296 0.57 3.23 3.72
CA ILE A 296 -0.11 2.34 2.76
C ILE A 296 -1.63 2.47 2.92
N LEU A 297 -2.10 2.63 4.16
CA LEU A 297 -3.52 2.59 4.52
C LEU A 297 -4.15 3.97 4.80
N THR A 298 -3.39 5.06 4.74
CA THR A 298 -3.99 6.37 4.98
C THR A 298 -4.00 7.21 3.73
N MET A 299 -5.22 7.64 3.40
CA MET A 299 -5.61 8.75 2.54
C MET A 299 -4.86 10.09 2.83
N LEU A 300 -3.82 10.08 3.66
CA LEU A 300 -3.13 11.24 4.23
C LEU A 300 -1.96 11.76 3.38
N ARG A 301 -1.48 11.01 2.37
CA ARG A 301 -0.51 11.56 1.39
C ARG A 301 -1.15 12.36 0.25
N SER A 302 -2.48 12.46 0.24
CA SER A 302 -3.23 13.24 -0.74
C SER A 302 -2.76 14.70 -0.81
N ASN A 303 -2.59 15.36 0.33
CA ASN A 303 -2.39 16.81 0.36
C ASN A 303 -0.95 17.28 0.11
N GLU A 304 0.00 16.37 -0.18
CA GLU A 304 1.42 16.72 -0.35
C GLU A 304 2.00 16.30 -1.72
N MET A 305 1.16 15.80 -2.64
CA MET A 305 1.59 15.31 -3.95
C MET A 305 1.00 16.17 -5.09
N PRO A 306 1.81 16.91 -5.87
CA PRO A 306 1.31 17.75 -6.97
C PRO A 306 0.48 16.99 -8.01
N GLU A 307 0.89 15.75 -8.32
CA GLU A 307 0.19 14.86 -9.25
C GLU A 307 -1.18 14.45 -8.72
N TYR A 308 -1.29 14.23 -7.41
CA TYR A 308 -2.56 13.95 -6.74
C TYR A 308 -3.51 15.14 -6.89
N GLU A 309 -3.07 16.34 -6.51
CA GLU A 309 -3.90 17.54 -6.60
C GLU A 309 -4.34 17.80 -8.05
N SER A 310 -3.43 17.60 -9.00
CA SER A 310 -3.69 17.72 -10.42
C SER A 310 -4.77 16.74 -10.89
N PHE A 311 -4.71 15.48 -10.45
CA PHE A 311 -5.73 14.47 -10.77
C PHE A 311 -7.07 14.76 -10.10
N ILE A 312 -7.08 15.17 -8.82
CA ILE A 312 -8.30 15.58 -8.13
C ILE A 312 -8.96 16.76 -8.84
N ASN A 313 -8.18 17.76 -9.24
CA ASN A 313 -8.71 18.89 -9.99
C ASN A 313 -9.24 18.48 -11.37
N TYR A 314 -8.59 17.54 -12.05
CA TYR A 314 -9.13 16.91 -13.25
C TYR A 314 -10.49 16.23 -12.98
N SER A 315 -10.61 15.44 -11.92
CA SER A 315 -11.86 14.72 -11.59
C SER A 315 -13.04 15.67 -11.37
N LYS A 316 -12.79 16.83 -10.76
CA LYS A 316 -13.78 17.91 -10.56
C LYS A 316 -14.34 18.48 -11.87
N THR A 317 -13.62 18.34 -12.97
CA THR A 317 -14.08 18.80 -14.28
C THR A 317 -14.98 17.79 -14.99
N LEU A 318 -15.04 16.53 -14.55
CA LEU A 318 -15.75 15.48 -15.26
C LEU A 318 -17.27 15.63 -15.14
N LYS A 319 -17.93 15.60 -16.29
CA LYS A 319 -19.38 15.62 -16.45
C LYS A 319 -19.79 14.59 -17.50
N PRO A 320 -21.01 14.03 -17.44
CA PRO A 320 -21.51 13.14 -18.49
C PRO A 320 -21.44 13.74 -19.90
N THR A 321 -21.49 15.08 -20.01
CA THR A 321 -21.44 15.80 -21.29
C THR A 321 -20.04 15.91 -21.89
N ASN A 322 -18.98 15.93 -21.07
CA ASN A 322 -17.60 16.12 -21.54
C ASN A 322 -16.77 14.82 -21.52
N ASN A 323 -17.10 13.87 -20.64
CA ASN A 323 -16.36 12.61 -20.52
C ASN A 323 -16.95 11.52 -21.43
N LYS A 324 -16.93 11.79 -22.74
CA LYS A 324 -17.47 10.85 -23.74
C LYS A 324 -16.56 9.65 -24.00
N ARG A 325 -15.31 9.70 -23.55
CA ARG A 325 -14.36 8.59 -23.72
C ARG A 325 -14.75 7.42 -22.82
N ASN A 326 -15.09 7.67 -21.56
CA ASN A 326 -15.50 6.63 -20.64
C ASN A 326 -16.99 6.35 -20.80
N ILE A 327 -17.29 5.27 -21.54
CA ILE A 327 -18.65 4.86 -21.88
C ILE A 327 -19.49 4.43 -20.68
N TRP A 328 -18.86 4.13 -19.53
CA TRP A 328 -19.56 3.79 -18.28
C TRP A 328 -19.76 5.01 -17.38
N PHE A 329 -19.10 6.14 -17.66
CA PHE A 329 -19.11 7.31 -16.77
C PHE A 329 -20.50 7.91 -16.63
N ARG A 330 -21.29 7.92 -17.71
CA ARG A 330 -22.62 8.54 -17.70
C ARG A 330 -23.56 7.79 -16.76
N GLU A 331 -23.69 6.49 -16.95
CA GLU A 331 -24.55 5.63 -16.14
C GLU A 331 -24.06 5.57 -14.69
N PHE A 332 -22.74 5.52 -14.47
CA PHE A 332 -22.14 5.67 -13.14
C PHE A 332 -22.55 6.99 -12.47
N PHE A 333 -22.42 8.12 -13.17
CA PHE A 333 -22.72 9.43 -12.62
C PHE A 333 -24.20 9.58 -12.27
N GLU A 334 -25.08 9.11 -13.15
CA GLU A 334 -26.54 9.08 -12.92
C GLU A 334 -26.90 8.22 -11.70
N GLU A 335 -26.22 7.09 -11.50
CA GLU A 335 -26.42 6.19 -10.38
C GLU A 335 -25.86 6.73 -9.05
N GLU A 336 -24.67 7.34 -9.07
CA GLU A 336 -24.01 7.92 -7.88
C GLU A 336 -24.79 9.13 -7.35
N PHE A 337 -25.25 10.02 -8.24
CA PHE A 337 -25.94 11.25 -7.87
C PHE A 337 -27.47 11.16 -7.95
N LYS A 338 -28.03 9.98 -8.28
CA LYS A 338 -29.47 9.74 -8.44
C LYS A 338 -30.16 10.76 -9.37
N CYS A 339 -29.48 11.11 -10.47
CA CYS A 339 -29.94 12.10 -11.45
C CYS A 339 -29.99 11.50 -12.88
N TYR A 340 -30.44 12.28 -13.87
CA TYR A 340 -30.42 11.86 -15.29
C TYR A 340 -29.74 12.89 -16.19
N SER A 341 -29.04 12.42 -17.24
CA SER A 341 -28.30 13.23 -18.20
C SER A 341 -28.71 12.89 -19.65
N GLY A 342 -29.93 13.26 -20.04
CA GLY A 342 -30.45 13.05 -21.41
C GLY A 342 -30.91 11.62 -21.71
N ARG A 343 -31.49 11.42 -22.91
CA ARG A 343 -32.25 10.25 -23.45
C ARG A 343 -32.38 9.02 -22.51
N TRP A 344 -33.64 8.80 -22.09
CA TRP A 344 -34.25 7.65 -21.39
C TRP A 344 -34.63 7.89 -19.92
N ASN A 345 -35.94 7.73 -19.65
CA ASN A 345 -36.67 7.85 -18.38
C ASN A 345 -36.77 9.24 -17.72
N LYS A 346 -37.75 10.01 -18.18
CA LYS A 346 -38.55 10.86 -17.28
C LYS A 346 -39.36 9.95 -16.34
N SER A 347 -38.73 9.32 -15.35
CA SER A 347 -39.50 8.91 -14.16
C SER A 347 -39.75 10.16 -13.35
N GLU A 348 -40.97 10.35 -12.83
CA GLU A 348 -41.37 11.55 -12.07
C GLU A 348 -40.52 11.81 -10.80
N THR A 349 -39.61 10.89 -10.47
CA THR A 349 -38.77 10.87 -9.26
C THR A 349 -37.31 11.28 -9.45
N ARG A 350 -36.77 11.39 -10.68
CA ARG A 350 -35.36 11.72 -10.91
C ARG A 350 -35.17 13.17 -11.39
N ILE A 351 -34.25 13.89 -10.75
CA ILE A 351 -33.90 15.28 -11.10
C ILE A 351 -32.85 15.28 -12.21
N MET A 352 -32.89 16.27 -13.11
CA MET A 352 -31.85 16.43 -14.14
C MET A 352 -30.50 16.68 -13.45
N CYS A 353 -29.43 16.05 -13.92
CA CYS A 353 -28.09 16.31 -13.39
C CYS A 353 -27.75 17.79 -13.64
N GLY A 354 -27.85 18.62 -12.59
CA GLY A 354 -27.61 20.05 -12.67
C GLY A 354 -26.12 20.39 -12.81
N ASP A 355 -25.83 21.56 -13.38
CA ASP A 355 -24.44 22.01 -13.59
C ASP A 355 -23.63 22.23 -12.31
N GLY A 356 -24.31 22.32 -11.16
CA GLY A 356 -23.73 22.48 -9.83
C GLY A 356 -23.23 21.17 -9.16
N ILE A 357 -23.52 20.00 -9.73
CA ILE A 357 -22.99 18.72 -9.19
C ILE A 357 -21.49 18.68 -9.44
N ARG A 358 -20.71 18.70 -8.36
CA ARG A 358 -19.25 18.56 -8.42
C ARG A 358 -18.87 17.13 -8.07
N PHE A 359 -18.62 16.33 -9.10
CA PHE A 359 -18.04 15.00 -8.90
C PHE A 359 -16.58 15.13 -8.49
N GLN A 360 -16.19 14.43 -7.44
CA GLN A 360 -14.79 14.31 -7.04
C GLN A 360 -14.57 12.94 -6.44
N PHE A 361 -13.41 12.37 -6.75
CA PHE A 361 -12.89 11.23 -6.01
C PHE A 361 -12.40 11.69 -4.63
N ASN A 362 -13.32 11.83 -3.67
CA ASN A 362 -13.00 12.27 -2.30
C ASN A 362 -12.21 11.21 -1.52
N GLU A 363 -12.42 9.94 -1.86
CA GLU A 363 -11.68 8.80 -1.35
C GLU A 363 -10.86 8.25 -2.51
N MET A 364 -9.56 8.57 -2.52
CA MET A 364 -8.64 7.90 -3.42
C MET A 364 -8.18 6.62 -2.75
N SER A 365 -8.37 5.52 -3.45
CA SER A 365 -7.56 4.34 -3.20
C SER A 365 -6.08 4.77 -3.25
N GLY A 366 -5.23 4.27 -2.36
CA GLY A 366 -3.77 4.51 -2.40
C GLY A 366 -3.08 4.01 -3.68
N TYR A 367 -3.86 3.57 -4.67
CA TYR A 367 -3.48 2.78 -5.83
C TYR A 367 -3.44 3.58 -7.13
N TYR A 368 -3.90 4.83 -7.11
CA TYR A 368 -3.70 5.74 -8.24
C TYR A 368 -2.20 5.85 -8.57
N GLU A 369 -1.34 5.93 -7.55
CA GLU A 369 0.11 5.98 -7.71
C GLU A 369 0.62 4.77 -8.50
N THR A 370 0.10 3.58 -8.18
CA THR A 370 0.47 2.34 -8.85
C THR A 370 0.08 2.35 -10.33
N ILE A 371 -1.11 2.86 -10.67
CA ILE A 371 -1.57 2.98 -12.06
C ILE A 371 -0.71 3.98 -12.82
N PHE A 372 -0.49 5.18 -12.25
CA PHE A 372 0.38 6.19 -12.85
C PHE A 372 1.78 5.65 -13.11
N ASN A 373 2.43 5.10 -12.09
CA ASN A 373 3.77 4.56 -12.22
C ASN A 373 3.82 3.35 -13.16
N GLY A 374 2.76 2.55 -13.24
CA GLY A 374 2.63 1.48 -14.24
C GLY A 374 2.60 2.01 -15.68
N ILE A 375 1.86 3.10 -15.95
CA ILE A 375 1.87 3.77 -17.26
C ILE A 375 3.25 4.34 -17.57
N TYR A 376 3.86 5.03 -16.62
CA TYR A 376 5.20 5.58 -16.79
C TYR A 376 6.22 4.46 -17.03
N ALA A 377 6.11 3.32 -16.36
CA ALA A 377 6.96 2.16 -16.60
C ALA A 377 6.86 1.66 -18.05
N TYR A 378 5.65 1.53 -18.62
CA TYR A 378 5.49 1.20 -20.04
C TYR A 378 6.12 2.24 -20.97
N VAL A 379 5.92 3.53 -20.68
CA VAL A 379 6.45 4.63 -21.50
C VAL A 379 7.98 4.72 -21.43
N TYR A 380 8.59 4.58 -20.24
CA TYR A 380 10.04 4.54 -20.08
C TYR A 380 10.64 3.30 -20.73
N ALA A 381 10.00 2.13 -20.60
CA ALA A 381 10.42 0.91 -21.28
C ALA A 381 10.39 1.09 -22.80
N PHE A 382 9.31 1.66 -23.33
CA PHE A 382 9.18 1.96 -24.75
C PHE A 382 10.22 2.98 -25.22
N LYS A 383 10.45 4.05 -24.46
CA LYS A 383 11.50 5.04 -24.75
C LYS A 383 12.88 4.39 -24.81
N ASN A 384 13.21 3.54 -23.84
CA ASN A 384 14.51 2.85 -23.81
C ASN A 384 14.67 1.87 -24.99
N ALA A 385 13.60 1.16 -25.36
CA ALA A 385 13.59 0.32 -26.55
C ALA A 385 13.72 1.12 -27.85
N TRP A 386 13.05 2.27 -27.93
CA TRP A 386 13.13 3.20 -29.06
C TRP A 386 14.53 3.80 -29.21
N LEU A 387 15.16 4.26 -28.12
CA LEU A 387 16.55 4.73 -28.16
C LEU A 387 17.50 3.64 -28.67
N HIS A 388 17.37 2.43 -28.13
CA HIS A 388 18.26 1.32 -28.48
C HIS A 388 18.05 0.80 -29.91
N LYS A 389 16.82 0.70 -30.40
CA LYS A 389 16.51 0.10 -31.70
C LYS A 389 16.31 1.09 -32.84
N CYS A 390 15.88 2.32 -32.54
CA CYS A 390 15.59 3.32 -33.55
C CYS A 390 16.63 4.44 -33.62
N GLY A 391 17.60 4.51 -32.70
CA GLY A 391 18.67 5.52 -32.77
C GLY A 391 18.14 6.96 -32.84
N GLU A 392 17.05 7.24 -32.13
CA GLU A 392 16.37 8.55 -32.08
C GLU A 392 15.65 9.00 -33.37
N THR A 393 15.41 8.12 -34.34
CA THR A 393 14.61 8.47 -35.52
C THR A 393 13.16 8.81 -35.15
N LEU A 394 12.60 9.85 -35.78
CA LEU A 394 11.21 10.27 -35.61
C LEU A 394 10.23 9.10 -35.83
N GLY A 395 9.31 8.90 -34.88
CA GLY A 395 8.31 7.83 -34.94
C GLY A 395 8.86 6.45 -34.55
N ILE A 396 8.21 5.39 -35.04
CA ILE A 396 8.48 3.98 -34.65
C ILE A 396 9.17 3.25 -35.81
N CYS A 397 10.43 2.87 -35.63
CA CYS A 397 11.20 2.12 -36.63
C CYS A 397 10.76 0.65 -36.75
N LYS A 398 11.14 0.00 -37.86
CA LYS A 398 10.80 -1.40 -38.15
C LYS A 398 11.31 -2.36 -37.08
N GLU A 399 12.56 -2.22 -36.64
CA GLU A 399 13.17 -3.10 -35.63
C GLU A 399 12.44 -3.06 -34.28
N LEU A 400 11.92 -1.89 -33.90
CA LEU A 400 11.12 -1.74 -32.68
C LEU A 400 9.73 -2.37 -32.83
N ARG A 401 9.13 -2.29 -34.02
CA ARG A 401 7.83 -2.94 -34.31
C ARG A 401 7.93 -4.45 -34.30
N GLU A 402 9.02 -5.02 -34.82
CA GLU A 402 9.20 -6.48 -34.89
C GLU A 402 9.51 -7.12 -33.53
N MET A 403 9.98 -6.32 -32.55
CA MET A 403 10.29 -6.77 -31.20
C MET A 403 9.16 -7.60 -30.57
N ASP A 404 9.52 -8.77 -30.05
CA ASP A 404 8.58 -9.65 -29.38
C ASP A 404 8.25 -9.15 -27.95
N GLY A 405 7.07 -9.54 -27.44
CA GLY A 405 6.60 -9.09 -26.13
C GLY A 405 7.48 -9.56 -24.96
N LYS A 406 8.09 -10.75 -25.06
CA LYS A 406 8.97 -11.31 -24.02
C LYS A 406 10.30 -10.57 -23.96
N GLN A 407 10.83 -10.16 -25.12
CA GLN A 407 11.98 -9.28 -25.25
C GLN A 407 11.66 -7.91 -24.67
N PHE A 408 10.51 -7.31 -25.02
CA PHE A 408 10.06 -6.05 -24.42
C PHE A 408 10.01 -6.12 -22.89
N PHE A 409 9.34 -7.16 -22.37
CA PHE A 409 9.14 -7.37 -20.94
C PHE A 409 10.46 -7.53 -20.19
N ASN A 410 11.31 -8.48 -20.59
CA ASN A 410 12.53 -8.81 -19.83
C ASN A 410 13.67 -7.80 -20.03
N ASN A 411 13.79 -7.21 -21.23
CA ASN A 411 14.94 -6.38 -21.55
C ASN A 411 14.69 -4.89 -21.34
N TYR A 412 13.43 -4.45 -21.28
CA TYR A 412 13.10 -3.04 -21.12
C TYR A 412 12.15 -2.80 -19.95
N LEU A 413 10.99 -3.48 -19.89
CA LEU A 413 10.00 -3.20 -18.85
C LEU A 413 10.53 -3.51 -17.44
N LEU A 414 11.10 -4.69 -17.22
CA LEU A 414 11.67 -5.07 -15.91
C LEU A 414 12.95 -4.29 -15.55
N LYS A 415 13.52 -3.52 -16.49
CA LYS A 415 14.76 -2.76 -16.31
C LYS A 415 14.54 -1.25 -16.25
N VAL A 416 13.29 -0.80 -16.17
CA VAL A 416 13.00 0.64 -16.02
C VAL A 416 13.57 1.17 -14.71
N ASN A 417 14.00 2.43 -14.76
CA ASN A 417 14.51 3.17 -13.63
C ASN A 417 14.17 4.65 -13.87
N PHE A 418 13.24 5.19 -13.09
CA PHE A 418 12.79 6.58 -13.19
C PHE A 418 12.31 7.12 -11.85
N THR A 419 12.30 8.44 -11.68
CA THR A 419 11.69 9.08 -10.51
C THR A 419 10.18 8.91 -10.58
N ASP A 420 9.57 8.36 -9.53
CA ASP A 420 8.14 8.12 -9.49
C ASP A 420 7.31 9.42 -9.44
N ILE A 421 5.99 9.28 -9.52
CA ILE A 421 5.09 10.44 -9.47
C ILE A 421 5.06 11.19 -8.13
N THR A 422 5.75 10.71 -7.10
CA THR A 422 5.92 11.46 -5.84
C THR A 422 7.07 12.45 -5.93
N GLY A 423 7.97 12.30 -6.91
CA GLY A 423 9.20 13.07 -7.03
C GLY A 423 10.30 12.68 -6.03
N ASN A 424 10.00 11.80 -5.08
CA ASN A 424 10.87 11.52 -3.93
C ASN A 424 11.56 10.15 -4.00
N GLU A 425 10.98 9.18 -4.69
CA GLU A 425 11.50 7.82 -4.77
C GLU A 425 11.76 7.37 -6.20
N THR A 426 12.63 6.37 -6.34
CA THR A 426 12.93 5.75 -7.64
C THR A 426 12.01 4.57 -7.88
N PHE A 427 11.23 4.61 -8.96
CA PHE A 427 10.52 3.46 -9.48
C PHE A 427 11.47 2.53 -10.24
N ARG A 428 11.47 1.26 -9.84
CA ARG A 428 12.17 0.16 -10.52
C ARG A 428 11.61 -1.17 -10.06
N PHE A 429 11.85 -2.21 -10.85
CA PHE A 429 11.48 -3.56 -10.46
C PHE A 429 12.63 -4.28 -9.75
N TYR A 430 12.29 -5.08 -8.74
CA TYR A 430 13.14 -6.08 -8.13
C TYR A 430 12.32 -7.35 -7.93
N LYS A 431 12.81 -8.50 -8.40
CA LYS A 431 12.06 -9.78 -8.40
C LYS A 431 10.61 -9.62 -8.91
N LYS A 432 10.42 -8.89 -10.02
CA LYS A 432 9.11 -8.60 -10.64
C LYS A 432 8.11 -7.85 -9.74
N GLU A 433 8.56 -7.18 -8.69
CA GLU A 433 7.74 -6.23 -7.91
C GLU A 433 8.38 -4.85 -7.90
N ARG A 434 7.61 -3.81 -7.59
CA ARG A 434 8.19 -2.49 -7.32
C ARG A 434 9.16 -2.62 -6.13
N SER A 435 10.38 -2.12 -6.28
CA SER A 435 11.32 -2.05 -5.16
C SER A 435 10.81 -1.08 -4.09
N ASN A 436 10.79 -1.49 -2.82
CA ASN A 436 10.69 -0.55 -1.70
C ASN A 436 12.08 0.04 -1.35
N SER A 437 12.05 1.28 -0.87
CA SER A 437 13.18 2.04 -0.36
C SER A 437 12.64 2.86 0.80
N VAL A 438 13.03 2.52 2.03
CA VAL A 438 12.48 3.14 3.24
C VAL A 438 13.53 3.37 4.30
N ASP A 439 13.48 4.54 4.93
CA ASP A 439 14.26 4.82 6.12
C ASP A 439 13.74 4.01 7.30
N ILE A 440 14.65 3.42 8.07
CA ILE A 440 14.33 2.77 9.35
C ILE A 440 14.46 3.81 10.45
N LYS A 441 13.38 4.03 11.19
CA LYS A 441 13.29 5.04 12.24
C LYS A 441 13.30 4.37 13.61
N ARG A 442 13.83 5.09 14.58
CA ARG A 442 13.77 4.77 16.01
C ARG A 442 13.22 5.95 16.77
N PHE A 443 12.22 5.71 17.60
CA PHE A 443 11.67 6.73 18.48
C PHE A 443 12.53 6.91 19.72
N GLU A 444 13.07 8.10 19.94
CA GLU A 444 14.00 8.37 21.04
C GLU A 444 13.89 9.79 21.60
N TYR A 445 14.38 9.97 22.83
CA TYR A 445 14.58 11.29 23.41
C TYR A 445 15.93 11.84 22.96
N SER A 446 15.93 12.94 22.21
CA SER A 446 17.13 13.54 21.65
C SER A 446 16.94 15.05 21.52
N LEU A 447 17.98 15.82 21.87
CA LEU A 447 17.96 17.29 21.85
C LEU A 447 16.80 17.89 22.67
N GLY A 448 16.52 17.33 23.85
CA GLY A 448 15.52 17.86 24.78
C GLY A 448 14.06 17.52 24.43
N LYS A 449 13.81 16.74 23.37
CA LYS A 449 12.46 16.34 22.95
C LYS A 449 12.41 14.89 22.45
N TYR A 450 11.23 14.30 22.48
CA TYR A 450 10.99 13.02 21.82
C TYR A 450 10.84 13.21 20.31
N GLN A 451 11.54 12.38 19.53
CA GLN A 451 11.51 12.43 18.07
C GLN A 451 11.95 11.10 17.45
N SER A 452 11.56 10.87 16.19
CA SER A 452 12.03 9.72 15.42
C SER A 452 13.33 10.05 14.68
N ARG A 453 14.40 9.29 14.95
CA ARG A 453 15.69 9.41 14.24
C ARG A 453 15.85 8.28 13.22
N THR A 454 16.42 8.58 12.05
CA THR A 454 16.85 7.53 11.11
C THR A 454 18.02 6.75 11.70
N ILE A 455 17.89 5.44 11.80
CA ILE A 455 18.92 4.51 12.29
C ILE A 455 19.40 3.54 11.22
N GLY A 456 18.72 3.45 10.07
CA GLY A 456 19.12 2.61 8.95
C GLY A 456 18.28 2.93 7.71
N ARG A 457 18.51 2.20 6.62
CA ARG A 457 17.65 2.26 5.43
C ARG A 457 17.57 0.90 4.76
N TRP A 458 16.37 0.54 4.35
CA TRP A 458 16.14 -0.60 3.49
C TRP A 458 16.16 -0.14 2.03
N GLN A 459 17.03 -0.73 1.23
CA GLN A 459 17.13 -0.44 -0.20
C GLN A 459 17.81 -1.60 -0.91
N ASN A 460 17.41 -1.94 -2.14
CA ASN A 460 18.01 -3.04 -2.92
C ASN A 460 17.94 -4.40 -2.19
N SER A 461 16.90 -4.64 -1.40
CA SER A 461 16.80 -5.82 -0.52
C SER A 461 17.94 -5.97 0.48
N GLN A 462 18.49 -4.84 0.93
CA GLN A 462 19.55 -4.80 1.92
C GLN A 462 19.23 -3.77 2.99
N LEU A 463 19.53 -4.14 4.24
CA LEU A 463 19.49 -3.23 5.38
C LEU A 463 20.84 -2.51 5.50
N LEU A 464 20.86 -1.25 5.06
CA LEU A 464 22.05 -0.41 4.97
C LEU A 464 22.23 0.41 6.25
N TYR A 465 23.50 0.52 6.69
CA TYR A 465 23.97 1.37 7.79
C TYR A 465 23.11 1.33 9.05
N PHE A 466 22.49 0.18 9.34
CA PHE A 466 21.65 0.01 10.53
C PHE A 466 22.50 0.08 11.80
N ARG A 467 22.25 1.13 12.58
CA ARG A 467 22.96 1.51 13.81
C ARG A 467 22.05 1.29 15.01
N GLU A 468 21.71 0.03 15.27
CA GLU A 468 21.21 -0.39 16.58
C GLU A 468 22.23 -1.38 17.15
N LYS A 469 22.67 -1.16 18.39
CA LYS A 469 23.42 -2.18 19.12
C LYS A 469 22.38 -3.14 19.69
N PRO A 470 22.38 -4.43 19.33
CA PRO A 470 21.50 -5.40 19.96
C PRO A 470 21.80 -5.43 21.45
N CYS A 471 20.80 -5.21 22.31
CA CYS A 471 20.89 -5.69 23.68
C CYS A 471 20.64 -7.20 23.60
N PRO A 472 21.65 -8.08 23.81
CA PRO A 472 21.47 -9.50 23.58
C PRO A 472 20.39 -10.06 24.52
N GLU A 473 19.44 -10.84 24.00
CA GLU A 473 18.46 -11.59 24.83
C GLU A 473 19.17 -12.47 25.89
N SER A 474 20.38 -12.94 25.57
CA SER A 474 21.24 -13.75 26.44
C SER A 474 21.89 -12.97 27.60
N ALA A 475 21.79 -11.64 27.63
CA ALA A 475 22.26 -10.84 28.77
C ALA A 475 21.23 -10.80 29.93
N SER A 476 20.00 -11.25 29.68
CA SER A 476 18.81 -10.99 30.51
C SER A 476 18.82 -11.53 31.94
N LEU A 477 19.73 -12.43 32.32
CA LEU A 477 19.74 -12.90 33.71
C LEU A 477 20.54 -11.98 34.65
N HIS A 478 21.52 -11.22 34.17
CA HIS A 478 22.44 -10.40 35.00
C HIS A 478 22.61 -8.95 34.52
N CYS A 479 21.92 -8.59 33.44
CA CYS A 479 22.04 -7.33 32.75
C CYS A 479 20.61 -6.86 32.44
N ASN A 480 20.24 -5.68 32.93
CA ASN A 480 18.89 -5.08 32.88
C ASN A 480 17.86 -5.59 33.89
N PRO A 481 18.19 -5.72 35.19
CA PRO A 481 17.17 -5.99 36.20
C PRO A 481 16.19 -4.81 36.31
N LEU A 482 14.92 -5.13 36.60
CA LEU A 482 13.94 -4.15 37.07
C LEU A 482 14.36 -3.71 38.48
N CYS A 483 14.61 -2.42 38.68
CA CYS A 483 15.00 -1.90 39.98
C CYS A 483 13.80 -1.80 40.92
N SER A 484 13.93 -2.43 42.08
CA SER A 484 12.94 -2.31 43.17
C SER A 484 12.91 -0.88 43.71
N ASN A 485 11.84 -0.56 44.44
CA ASN A 485 11.67 0.73 45.13
C ASN A 485 12.94 1.09 45.94
N GLY A 486 13.40 2.34 45.81
CA GLY A 486 14.64 2.83 46.42
C GLY A 486 15.94 2.47 45.69
N TYR A 487 15.86 1.89 44.49
CA TYR A 487 17.01 1.60 43.63
C TYR A 487 16.88 2.32 42.28
N PHE A 488 18.02 2.75 41.73
CA PHE A 488 18.13 3.38 40.41
C PHE A 488 19.13 2.61 39.51
N GLN A 489 18.98 2.78 38.22
CA GLN A 489 19.79 2.16 37.18
C GLN A 489 21.13 2.88 37.05
N VAL A 490 22.20 2.11 37.12
CA VAL A 490 23.56 2.55 36.80
C VAL A 490 24.04 1.77 35.58
N ARG A 491 24.23 2.49 34.47
CA ARG A 491 24.74 1.92 33.23
C ARG A 491 26.22 1.56 33.36
N LYS A 492 26.62 0.45 32.73
CA LYS A 492 28.04 0.12 32.57
C LYS A 492 28.66 1.04 31.52
N ALA A 493 29.86 1.56 31.79
CA ALA A 493 30.51 2.58 30.96
C ALA A 493 30.72 2.17 29.49
N ASP A 494 30.88 0.86 29.23
CA ASP A 494 31.16 0.32 27.89
C ASP A 494 29.95 -0.36 27.22
N ASP A 495 28.76 -0.33 27.86
CA ASP A 495 27.57 -1.06 27.41
C ASP A 495 26.28 -0.25 27.62
N ASP A 496 25.78 0.35 26.53
CA ASP A 496 24.52 1.11 26.49
C ASP A 496 23.28 0.27 26.84
N CYS A 497 23.42 -1.05 26.77
CA CYS A 497 22.40 -2.06 26.94
C CYS A 497 22.47 -2.77 28.30
N CYS A 498 23.35 -2.35 29.20
CA CYS A 498 23.51 -3.00 30.51
C CYS A 498 23.47 -2.02 31.67
N TRP A 499 22.49 -2.19 32.54
CA TRP A 499 22.48 -1.53 33.85
C TRP A 499 22.42 -2.52 35.01
N SER A 500 22.80 -2.00 36.18
CA SER A 500 22.62 -2.64 37.47
C SER A 500 21.79 -1.73 38.37
N CYS A 501 21.10 -2.29 39.35
CA CYS A 501 20.32 -1.51 40.30
C CYS A 501 21.18 -1.16 41.51
N LYS A 502 21.40 0.14 41.71
CA LYS A 502 22.10 0.68 42.88
C LYS A 502 21.09 1.31 43.83
N LYS A 503 21.23 1.04 45.12
CA LYS A 503 20.37 1.64 46.15
C LYS A 503 20.67 3.14 46.29
N CYS A 504 19.65 3.97 46.42
CA CYS A 504 19.83 5.36 46.84
C CYS A 504 20.44 5.42 48.26
N ALA A 505 21.12 6.52 48.59
CA ALA A 505 21.56 6.74 49.96
C ALA A 505 20.36 6.86 50.92
N SER A 506 20.61 6.68 52.22
CA SER A 506 19.54 6.67 53.24
C SER A 506 18.75 7.97 53.37
N ASN A 507 19.33 9.09 52.93
CA ASN A 507 18.70 10.40 52.89
C ASN A 507 18.18 10.77 51.50
N GLU A 508 18.18 9.84 50.54
CA GLU A 508 17.81 10.10 49.15
C GLU A 508 16.56 9.33 48.73
N TYR A 509 15.82 9.89 47.77
CA TYR A 509 14.70 9.24 47.11
C TYR A 509 14.95 9.16 45.60
N VAL A 510 14.32 8.19 44.94
CA VAL A 510 14.44 7.99 43.49
C VAL A 510 13.62 9.07 42.77
N VAL A 511 14.29 9.94 42.01
CA VAL A 511 13.64 10.97 41.18
C VAL A 511 13.19 10.37 39.85
N ASN A 512 14.09 9.63 39.22
CA ASN A 512 13.84 8.93 37.96
C ASN A 512 14.66 7.63 37.91
N GLU A 513 14.60 6.89 36.81
CA GLU A 513 15.28 5.59 36.69
C GLU A 513 16.80 5.66 36.80
N THR A 514 17.42 6.82 36.64
CA THR A 514 18.89 6.97 36.61
C THR A 514 19.42 7.88 37.71
N GLU A 515 18.56 8.39 38.60
CA GLU A 515 18.92 9.47 39.51
C GLU A 515 18.19 9.38 40.85
N CYS A 516 18.97 9.50 41.92
CA CYS A 516 18.47 9.75 43.27
C CYS A 516 18.78 11.20 43.68
N LYS A 517 17.94 11.76 44.54
CA LYS A 517 18.14 13.10 45.10
C LYS A 517 17.94 13.09 46.60
N ALA A 518 18.76 13.86 47.31
CA ALA A 518 18.64 14.02 48.75
C ALA A 518 17.34 14.75 49.13
N CYS A 519 16.72 14.29 50.23
CA CYS A 519 15.65 15.01 50.88
C CYS A 519 16.15 16.32 51.49
N GLU A 520 15.28 17.33 51.50
CA GLU A 520 15.54 18.61 52.17
C GLU A 520 15.69 18.42 53.69
N GLU A 521 16.38 19.35 54.34
CA GLU A 521 16.55 19.33 55.80
C GLU A 521 15.19 19.25 56.51
N GLY A 522 15.13 18.38 57.53
CA GLY A 522 13.89 18.09 58.27
C GLY A 522 12.97 17.06 57.62
N LYS A 523 13.34 16.47 56.47
CA LYS A 523 12.62 15.38 55.81
C LYS A 523 13.49 14.14 55.63
N VAL A 524 12.87 12.97 55.58
CA VAL A 524 13.47 11.67 55.26
C VAL A 524 12.71 10.97 54.15
N PRO A 525 13.34 10.08 53.37
CA PRO A 525 12.63 9.26 52.40
C PRO A 525 11.54 8.41 53.09
N ASN A 526 10.39 8.25 52.43
CA ASN A 526 9.37 7.29 52.84
C ASN A 526 9.91 5.84 52.76
N LYS A 527 9.16 4.86 53.25
CA LYS A 527 9.59 3.44 53.29
C LYS A 527 10.02 2.88 51.92
N ASP A 528 9.42 3.38 50.85
CA ASP A 528 9.72 2.98 49.47
C ASP A 528 10.80 3.85 48.79
N ALA A 529 11.32 4.88 49.49
CA ALA A 529 12.27 5.86 48.97
C ALA A 529 11.84 6.45 47.60
N THR A 530 10.54 6.70 47.45
CA THR A 530 9.91 7.33 46.28
C THR A 530 9.58 8.80 46.50
N ASN A 531 9.52 9.26 47.75
CA ASN A 531 9.29 10.67 48.10
C ASN A 531 9.83 10.98 49.50
N CYS A 532 9.93 12.27 49.85
CA CYS A 532 10.36 12.74 51.18
C CYS A 532 9.16 13.08 52.07
N ILE A 533 9.21 12.61 53.31
CA ILE A 533 8.24 12.89 54.38
C ILE A 533 8.92 13.64 55.55
N PRO A 534 8.20 14.47 56.32
CA PRO A 534 8.75 15.11 57.51
C PRO A 534 9.30 14.09 58.50
N MET A 535 10.42 14.41 59.16
CA MET A 535 10.95 13.58 60.25
C MET A 535 9.99 13.63 61.44
N ASP A 536 9.52 12.46 61.87
CA ASP A 536 8.73 12.33 63.09
C ASP A 536 9.68 12.16 64.28
N PHE A 537 9.62 13.07 65.24
CA PHE A 537 10.43 13.05 66.47
C PHE A 537 9.65 12.50 67.67
N SER A 538 8.50 11.88 67.41
CA SER A 538 7.57 11.34 68.40
C SER A 538 8.12 10.19 69.23
#